data_AF-A0A2M7A6R9-F1
#
_entry.id   AF-A0A2M7A6R9-F1
#
_cell.length_a   1.000
_cell.length_b   1.000
_cell.length_c   1.000
_cell.angle_alpha   90.00
_cell.angle_beta   90.00
_cell.angle_gamma   90.00
#
_symmetry.space_group_name_H-M   'P 1'
#
loop_
_entity.id
_entity.type
_entity.pdbx_description
1 polymer ?
#
loop_
_entity_poly.entity_id
_entity_poly.type
_entity_poly.pdbx_seq_one_letter_code
_entity_poly.pdbx_strand_id
1 'polypeptide(L)'
;MSSTALTDDRRQRIGAIPPRFSERVRQGRYRDAAYLDEQGCLVFHSEETYARYVESIGKRPGELNAIWVDEHGLHFRYSDDVLTSQEIAELEEAKRDLVAGKGAPWSQLRKELSLGE
;
A
#
# COMPACT_ATOMS: atom_id res chain seq x y z
N MET A 1 -46.79 3.77 4.99
CA MET A 1 -46.85 3.57 3.52
C MET A 1 -46.35 4.86 2.90
N SER A 2 -45.03 4.92 2.64
CA SER A 2 -44.45 4.99 1.29
C SER A 2 -44.29 6.45 0.85
N SER A 3 -43.21 6.93 0.25
CA SER A 3 -41.89 6.41 -0.08
C SER A 3 -41.19 7.64 -0.66
N THR A 4 -40.33 8.33 0.09
CA THR A 4 -39.56 9.44 -0.47
C THR A 4 -38.31 8.85 -1.10
N ALA A 5 -38.30 8.81 -2.43
CA ALA A 5 -37.15 8.41 -3.22
C ALA A 5 -35.95 9.29 -2.88
N LEU A 6 -35.00 8.75 -2.11
CA LEU A 6 -33.64 9.27 -2.02
C LEU A 6 -32.92 8.81 -3.29
N THR A 7 -33.00 9.61 -4.35
CA THR A 7 -32.16 9.42 -5.52
C THR A 7 -30.71 9.69 -5.14
N ASP A 8 -29.97 8.60 -5.17
CA ASP A 8 -28.53 8.42 -5.25
C ASP A 8 -27.85 9.52 -6.10
N ASP A 9 -27.22 10.48 -5.43
CA ASP A 9 -26.36 11.52 -6.04
C ASP A 9 -25.02 11.57 -5.29
N ARG A 10 -24.30 10.45 -5.27
CA ARG A 10 -22.89 10.40 -4.85
C ARG A 10 -21.94 9.99 -5.98
N ARG A 11 -22.39 10.15 -7.22
CA ARG A 11 -21.52 10.10 -8.41
C ARG A 11 -20.76 11.41 -8.55
N GLN A 12 -19.72 11.63 -7.75
CA GLN A 12 -18.63 12.54 -8.12
C GLN A 12 -17.47 12.49 -7.13
N ARG A 13 -16.46 11.69 -7.49
CA ARG A 13 -15.05 12.09 -7.67
C ARG A 13 -14.22 10.82 -7.83
N ILE A 14 -14.46 10.09 -8.92
CA ILE A 14 -13.45 9.17 -9.44
C ILE A 14 -12.37 10.09 -9.98
N GLY A 15 -11.26 10.24 -9.24
CA GLY A 15 -10.09 10.96 -9.72
C GLY A 15 -9.74 10.41 -11.09
N ALA A 16 -9.71 11.29 -12.10
CA ALA A 16 -9.52 10.90 -13.49
C ALA A 16 -8.28 9.99 -13.60
N ILE A 17 -8.49 8.75 -14.06
CA ILE A 17 -7.42 7.83 -14.42
C ILE A 17 -6.53 8.59 -15.41
N PRO A 18 -5.22 8.79 -15.13
CA PRO A 18 -4.35 9.49 -16.07
C PRO A 18 -4.45 8.79 -17.43
N PRO A 19 -4.82 9.48 -18.51
CA PRO A 19 -5.09 8.87 -19.83
C PRO A 19 -3.94 8.00 -20.34
N ARG A 20 -2.71 8.29 -19.90
CA ARG A 20 -1.48 7.57 -20.27
C ARG A 20 -1.29 6.22 -19.57
N PHE A 21 -2.10 5.83 -18.60
CA PHE A 21 -1.85 4.63 -17.80
C PHE A 21 -2.65 3.39 -18.23
N SER A 22 -3.93 3.55 -18.57
CA SER A 22 -4.69 2.50 -19.25
C SER A 22 -4.03 2.12 -20.59
N GLU A 23 -3.39 3.08 -21.27
CA GLU A 23 -2.51 2.82 -22.42
C GLU A 23 -1.25 2.01 -22.05
N ARG A 24 -0.57 2.31 -20.93
CA ARG A 24 0.65 1.59 -20.53
C ARG A 24 0.41 0.14 -20.07
N VAL A 25 -0.70 -0.11 -19.37
CA VAL A 25 -1.16 -1.48 -19.06
C VAL A 25 -1.54 -2.23 -20.33
N ARG A 26 -2.20 -1.55 -21.30
CA ARG A 26 -2.52 -2.12 -22.63
C ARG A 26 -1.30 -2.32 -23.52
N GLN A 27 -0.24 -1.53 -23.37
CA GLN A 27 1.03 -1.63 -24.11
C GLN A 27 1.94 -2.79 -23.65
N GLY A 28 1.50 -3.62 -22.70
CA GLY A 28 2.09 -4.93 -22.44
C GLY A 28 3.12 -5.02 -21.30
N ARG A 29 3.58 -3.91 -20.71
CA ARG A 29 4.60 -3.97 -19.64
C ARG A 29 4.08 -4.47 -18.29
N TYR A 30 2.78 -4.36 -18.03
CA TYR A 30 2.17 -4.72 -16.75
C TYR A 30 0.91 -5.58 -16.89
N ARG A 31 0.59 -6.02 -18.11
CA ARG A 31 -0.67 -6.71 -18.42
C ARG A 31 -0.83 -8.03 -17.66
N ASP A 32 0.29 -8.72 -17.46
CA ASP A 32 0.33 -10.00 -16.74
C ASP A 32 0.66 -9.81 -15.25
N ALA A 33 0.96 -8.57 -14.83
CA ALA A 33 1.46 -8.26 -13.50
C ALA A 33 0.48 -7.44 -12.64
N ALA A 34 -0.58 -6.90 -13.26
CA ALA A 34 -1.62 -6.14 -12.57
C ALA A 34 -2.98 -6.19 -13.29
N TYR A 35 -4.04 -5.97 -12.52
CA TYR A 35 -5.40 -5.79 -13.03
C TYR A 35 -6.07 -4.56 -12.41
N LEU A 36 -7.22 -4.14 -12.95
CA LEU A 36 -8.06 -3.10 -12.36
C LEU A 36 -9.24 -3.76 -11.65
N ASP A 37 -9.48 -3.38 -10.39
CA ASP A 37 -10.69 -3.80 -9.68
C ASP A 37 -11.91 -2.96 -10.08
N GLU A 38 -13.07 -3.29 -9.49
CA GLU A 38 -14.35 -2.63 -9.76
C GLU A 38 -14.36 -1.15 -9.34
N GLN A 39 -13.47 -0.75 -8.44
CA GLN A 39 -13.32 0.61 -7.94
C GLN A 39 -12.27 1.41 -8.74
N GLY A 40 -11.65 0.79 -9.75
CA GLY A 40 -10.60 1.39 -10.56
C GLY A 40 -9.26 1.51 -9.82
N CYS A 41 -9.05 0.71 -8.77
CA CYS A 41 -7.76 0.51 -8.13
C CYS A 41 -6.91 -0.43 -8.97
N LEU A 42 -5.63 -0.09 -9.09
CA LEU A 42 -4.66 -0.93 -9.76
C LEU A 42 -4.08 -1.94 -8.77
N VAL A 43 -4.29 -3.21 -9.04
CA VAL A 43 -3.90 -4.31 -8.15
C VAL A 43 -2.75 -5.09 -8.78
N PHE A 44 -1.59 -5.07 -8.14
CA PHE A 44 -0.41 -5.82 -8.55
C PHE A 44 -0.28 -7.16 -7.82
N HIS A 45 0.26 -8.17 -8.50
CA HIS A 45 0.53 -9.49 -7.91
C HIS A 45 1.89 -9.61 -7.23
N SER A 46 2.69 -8.55 -7.22
CA SER A 46 3.99 -8.52 -6.55
C SER A 46 4.33 -7.10 -6.11
N GLU A 47 5.00 -7.01 -4.95
CA GLU A 47 5.55 -5.75 -4.47
C GLU A 47 6.55 -5.16 -5.47
N GLU A 48 7.42 -5.98 -6.05
CA GLU A 48 8.45 -5.54 -7.01
C GLU A 48 7.85 -4.75 -8.19
N THR A 49 6.75 -5.26 -8.74
CA THR A 49 6.10 -4.60 -9.89
C THR A 49 5.37 -3.34 -9.45
N TYR A 50 4.74 -3.36 -8.28
CA TYR A 50 4.14 -2.17 -7.67
C TYR A 50 5.17 -1.07 -7.42
N ALA A 51 6.33 -1.39 -6.84
CA ALA A 51 7.40 -0.44 -6.57
C ALA A 51 7.90 0.24 -7.86
N ARG A 52 8.18 -0.55 -8.92
CA ARG A 52 8.54 -0.01 -10.25
C ARG A 52 7.49 0.92 -10.82
N TYR A 53 6.21 0.59 -10.62
CA TYR A 53 5.12 1.46 -11.03
C TYR A 53 5.12 2.78 -10.26
N VAL A 54 5.19 2.74 -8.93
CA VAL A 54 5.24 3.93 -8.05
C VAL A 54 6.39 4.85 -8.48
N GLU A 55 7.59 4.31 -8.66
CA GLU A 55 8.78 5.04 -9.13
C GLU A 55 8.56 5.69 -10.50
N SER A 56 7.93 4.97 -11.44
CA SER A 56 7.71 5.45 -12.81
C SER A 56 6.70 6.59 -12.94
N ILE A 57 5.82 6.76 -11.97
CA ILE A 57 4.76 7.77 -12.00
C ILE A 57 5.22 9.11 -11.43
N GLY A 58 6.24 9.10 -10.56
CA GLY A 58 6.79 10.32 -9.96
C GLY A 58 5.78 11.09 -9.10
N LYS A 59 4.73 10.41 -8.62
CA LYS A 59 3.77 10.92 -7.64
C LYS A 59 4.03 10.30 -6.27
N ARG A 60 3.48 10.89 -5.22
CA ARG A 60 3.57 10.31 -3.88
C ARG A 60 2.70 9.03 -3.80
N PRO A 61 3.15 7.97 -3.11
CA PRO A 61 2.39 6.73 -2.93
C PRO A 61 0.92 6.89 -2.51
N GLY A 62 0.61 7.83 -1.62
CA GLY A 62 -0.74 8.12 -1.13
C GLY A 62 -1.65 8.72 -2.20
N GLU A 63 -1.09 9.35 -3.23
CA GLU A 63 -1.84 9.90 -4.37
C GLU A 63 -2.16 8.85 -5.44
N LEU A 64 -1.58 7.65 -5.33
CA LEU A 64 -1.79 6.57 -6.28
C LEU A 64 -3.00 5.72 -5.86
N ASN A 65 -3.94 5.47 -6.76
CA ASN A 65 -4.97 4.46 -6.54
C ASN A 65 -4.45 3.08 -6.95
N ALA A 66 -3.46 2.57 -6.20
CA ALA A 66 -2.77 1.33 -6.50
C ALA A 66 -2.33 0.60 -5.23
N ILE A 67 -2.41 -0.72 -5.27
CA ILE A 67 -2.02 -1.65 -4.20
C ILE A 67 -1.27 -2.86 -4.78
N TRP A 68 -0.52 -3.57 -3.96
CA TRP A 68 -0.14 -4.95 -4.29
C TRP A 68 -0.80 -5.92 -3.31
N VAL A 69 -0.92 -7.16 -3.76
CA VAL A 69 -1.49 -8.26 -2.99
C VAL A 69 -0.42 -9.33 -2.83
N ASP A 70 -0.26 -9.84 -1.61
CA ASP A 70 0.65 -10.95 -1.33
C ASP A 70 0.02 -12.32 -1.66
N GLU A 71 0.77 -13.39 -1.43
CA GLU A 71 0.31 -14.77 -1.64
C GLU A 71 -0.86 -15.19 -0.74
N HIS A 72 -1.16 -14.43 0.31
CA HIS A 72 -2.24 -14.68 1.25
C HIS A 72 -3.47 -13.79 1.01
N GLY A 73 -3.44 -12.91 0.01
CA GLY A 73 -4.54 -12.00 -0.30
C GLY A 73 -4.54 -10.73 0.56
N LEU A 74 -3.46 -10.42 1.29
CA LEU A 74 -3.37 -9.17 2.04
C LEU A 74 -3.01 -8.02 1.10
N HIS A 75 -3.70 -6.90 1.28
CA HIS A 75 -3.56 -5.71 0.45
C HIS A 75 -2.60 -4.73 1.10
N PHE A 76 -1.67 -4.21 0.30
CA PHE A 76 -0.67 -3.27 0.77
C PHE A 76 -0.49 -2.09 -0.17
N ARG A 77 -0.02 -0.98 0.39
CA ARG A 77 0.40 0.23 -0.33
C ARG A 77 1.55 0.90 0.40
N TYR A 78 2.39 1.61 -0.34
CA TYR A 78 3.39 2.49 0.29
C TYR A 78 2.69 3.70 0.94
N SER A 79 3.23 4.10 2.09
CA SER A 79 2.81 5.31 2.82
C SER A 79 3.58 6.54 2.29
N ASP A 80 2.99 7.71 2.47
CA ASP A 80 3.66 9.00 2.27
C ASP A 80 4.44 9.46 3.51
N ASP A 81 4.39 8.69 4.60
CA ASP A 81 5.05 9.04 5.85
C ASP A 81 6.57 9.11 5.64
N VAL A 82 7.11 10.29 5.91
CA VAL A 82 8.54 10.54 5.95
C VAL A 82 8.95 10.54 7.41
N LEU A 83 9.86 9.64 7.78
CA LEU A 83 10.42 9.61 9.12
C LEU A 83 11.07 10.96 9.44
N THR A 84 10.73 11.49 10.61
CA THR A 84 11.42 12.64 11.20
C THR A 84 12.86 12.29 11.54
N SER A 85 13.72 13.30 11.67
CA SER A 85 15.12 13.08 12.10
C SER A 85 15.22 12.34 13.44
N GLN A 86 14.25 12.53 14.32
CA GLN A 86 14.18 11.82 15.60
C GLN A 86 13.86 10.34 15.40
N GLU A 87 12.83 10.02 14.61
CA GLU A 87 12.47 8.61 14.33
C GLU A 87 13.59 7.88 13.57
N ILE A 88 14.33 8.57 12.70
CA ILE A 88 15.53 8.02 12.06
C ILE A 88 16.59 7.70 13.11
N ALA A 89 16.84 8.59 14.06
CA ALA A 89 17.83 8.37 15.13
C ALA A 89 17.43 7.19 16.03
N GLU A 90 16.15 7.10 16.39
CA GLU A 90 15.58 5.98 17.17
C GLU A 90 15.70 4.65 16.41
N LEU A 91 15.43 4.65 15.09
CA LEU A 91 15.60 3.46 14.25
C LEU A 91 17.07 3.01 14.20
N GLU A 92 18.02 3.94 14.05
CA GLU A 92 19.45 3.63 14.04
C GLU A 92 19.97 3.16 15.41
N GLU A 93 19.41 3.67 16.51
CA GLU A 93 19.69 3.15 17.85
C GLU A 93 19.16 1.72 18.01
N ALA A 94 17.92 1.46 17.63
CA ALA A 94 17.34 0.13 17.67
C ALA A 94 18.14 -0.89 16.83
N LYS A 95 18.62 -0.50 15.64
CA LYS A 95 19.52 -1.33 14.82
C LYS A 95 20.82 -1.66 15.54
N ARG A 96 21.45 -0.67 16.20
CA ARG A 96 22.68 -0.89 16.97
C ARG A 96 22.46 -1.83 18.15
N ASP A 97 21.34 -1.69 18.84
CA ASP A 97 20.99 -2.57 19.96
C ASP A 97 20.71 -4.00 19.50
N LEU A 98 20.05 -4.19 18.36
CA LEU A 98 19.88 -5.52 17.75
C LEU A 98 21.23 -6.16 17.41
N VAL A 99 22.14 -5.42 16.77
CA VAL A 99 23.50 -5.92 16.45
C VAL A 99 24.30 -6.22 17.72
N ALA A 100 24.12 -5.43 18.77
CA ALA A 100 24.73 -5.65 20.08
C ALA A 100 24.06 -6.77 20.89
N GLY A 101 23.04 -7.46 20.34
CA GLY A 101 22.34 -8.55 21.00
C GLY A 101 21.44 -8.11 22.16
N LYS A 102 21.09 -6.82 22.23
CA LYS A 102 20.18 -6.26 23.26
C LYS A 102 18.70 -6.39 22.90
N GLY A 103 18.38 -6.97 21.74
CA GLY A 103 17.00 -7.26 21.36
C GLY A 103 16.40 -8.35 22.24
N ALA A 104 15.14 -8.18 22.67
CA ALA A 104 14.41 -9.25 23.32
C ALA A 104 13.99 -10.32 22.30
N PRO A 105 14.07 -11.63 22.65
CA PRO A 105 13.53 -12.68 21.80
C PRO A 105 12.05 -12.44 21.50
N TRP A 106 11.62 -12.72 20.26
CA TRP A 106 10.22 -12.58 19.86
C TRP A 106 9.25 -13.35 20.78
N SER A 107 9.66 -14.51 21.28
CA SER A 107 8.89 -15.29 22.27
C SER A 107 8.68 -14.57 23.59
N GLN A 108 9.66 -13.79 24.05
CA GLN A 108 9.54 -12.98 25.26
C GLN A 108 8.62 -11.78 25.02
N LEU A 109 8.82 -11.06 23.92
CA LEU A 109 7.96 -9.92 23.54
C LEU A 109 6.50 -10.32 23.37
N ARG A 110 6.26 -11.48 22.74
CA ARG A 110 4.91 -12.03 22.54
C ARG A 110 4.17 -12.23 23.88
N LYS A 111 4.88 -12.72 24.90
CA LYS A 111 4.34 -12.92 26.26
C LYS A 111 4.07 -11.58 26.96
N GLU A 112 4.97 -10.62 26.84
CA GLU A 112 4.83 -9.29 27.44
C GLU A 112 3.69 -8.48 26.80
N LEU A 113 3.51 -8.61 25.49
CA LEU A 113 2.46 -7.93 24.73
C LEU A 113 1.11 -8.66 24.76
N SER A 114 1.00 -9.78 25.48
CA SER A 114 -0.21 -10.61 25.53
C SER A 114 -0.75 -11.03 24.15
N LEU A 115 0.14 -11.15 23.16
CA LEU A 115 -0.21 -11.62 21.83
C LEU A 115 -0.29 -13.15 21.93
N GLY A 116 -1.50 -13.71 21.98
CA GLY A 116 -1.76 -15.15 22.20
C GLY A 116 -0.95 -16.06 21.28
N GLU A 117 -0.68 -17.30 21.74
CA GLU A 117 0.10 -18.35 21.06
C GLU A 117 -0.41 -18.77 19.67
#